data_AF-A4EPY9-F1
#
_entry.id   AF-A4EPY9-F1
#
_cell.length_a   1.000
_cell.length_b   1.000
_cell.length_c   1.000
_cell.angle_alpha   90.00
_cell.angle_beta   90.00
_cell.angle_gamma   90.00
#
_symmetry.space_group_name_H-M   'P 1'
#
loop_
_entity.id
_entity.type
_entity.pdbx_description
1 polymer ?
#
loop_
_entity_poly.entity_id
_entity_poly.type
_entity_poly.pdbx_seq_one_letter_code
_entity_poly.pdbx_strand_id
1 'polypeptide(L)'
;MSDVLFHIFAHLALNWRPFESYLKRPTVQAFLGGSALLLLLSFWPGGQEGGNIQQKVFEILTTAEIETVILLCGQELDAGLRSLQAAGLEVTGETSISTLAEGHRGKEMRILRLLFAGDA
;
A
#
# COMPACT_ATOMS: atom_id res chain seq x y z
N MET A 1 12.76 33.67 11.61
CA MET A 1 11.72 32.64 11.87
C MET A 1 11.85 32.06 13.28
N SER A 2 13.07 31.77 13.74
CA SER A 2 13.38 31.30 15.10
C SER A 2 12.96 32.25 16.21
N ASP A 3 13.18 33.57 16.05
CA ASP A 3 12.90 34.55 17.10
C ASP A 3 11.40 34.67 17.40
N VAL A 4 10.55 34.57 16.38
CA VAL A 4 9.09 34.63 16.54
C VAL A 4 8.59 33.42 17.33
N LEU A 5 9.06 32.22 17.01
CA LEU A 5 8.70 31.01 17.73
C LEU A 5 9.12 31.10 19.20
N PHE A 6 10.35 31.55 19.46
CA PHE A 6 10.83 31.75 20.83
C PHE A 6 9.92 32.69 21.63
N HIS A 7 9.55 33.84 21.06
CA HIS A 7 8.65 34.78 21.71
C HIS A 7 7.27 34.16 21.98
N ILE A 8 6.69 33.44 21.03
CA ILE A 8 5.38 32.77 21.22
C ILE A 8 5.44 31.78 22.38
N PHE A 9 6.48 30.94 22.42
CA PHE A 9 6.63 29.95 23.49
C PHE A 9 6.94 30.59 24.85
N ALA A 10 7.76 31.64 24.89
CA ALA A 10 8.02 32.40 26.10
C ALA A 10 6.74 33.06 26.63
N HIS A 11 5.95 33.68 25.75
CA HIS A 11 4.65 34.25 26.11
C HIS A 11 3.68 33.18 26.62
N LEU A 12 3.63 32.01 25.98
CA LEU A 12 2.78 30.91 26.41
C LEU A 12 3.19 30.35 27.78
N ALA A 13 4.49 30.16 28.01
CA ALA A 13 5.02 29.65 29.28
C ALA A 13 4.76 30.64 30.42
N LEU A 14 5.02 31.93 30.20
CA LEU A 14 4.75 32.98 31.18
C LEU A 14 3.24 33.13 31.46
N ASN A 15 2.38 32.84 30.48
CA ASN A 15 0.93 32.92 30.59
C ASN A 15 0.25 31.54 30.67
N TRP A 16 0.93 30.56 31.25
CA TRP A 16 0.41 29.19 31.32
C TRP A 16 -0.92 29.08 32.08
N ARG A 17 -1.06 29.81 33.20
CA ARG A 17 -2.29 29.78 34.02
C ARG A 17 -3.53 30.28 33.27
N PRO A 18 -3.53 31.46 32.61
CA PRO A 18 -4.62 31.89 31.74
C PRO A 18 -4.92 30.91 30.60
N PHE A 19 -3.87 30.37 29.98
CA PHE A 19 -4.01 29.39 28.90
C PHE A 19 -4.72 28.11 29.37
N GLU A 20 -4.32 27.56 30.51
CA GLU A 20 -4.96 26.39 31.12
C GLU A 20 -6.42 26.66 31.48
N SER A 21 -6.73 27.86 32.00
CA SER A 21 -8.12 28.26 32.30
C SER A 21 -8.99 28.30 31.03
N TYR A 22 -8.43 28.74 29.90
CA TYR A 22 -9.14 28.72 28.62
C TYR A 22 -9.42 27.29 28.14
N LEU A 23 -8.46 26.37 28.30
CA LEU A 23 -8.63 24.96 27.94
C LEU A 23 -9.70 24.24 28.79
N LYS A 24 -9.94 24.70 30.01
CA LYS A 24 -10.98 24.16 30.92
C LYS A 24 -12.41 24.56 30.53
N ARG A 25 -12.59 25.45 29.55
CA ARG A 25 -13.93 25.84 29.09
C ARG A 25 -14.64 24.63 28.47
N PRO A 26 -15.92 24.37 28.80
CA PRO A 26 -16.64 23.16 28.36
C PRO A 26 -16.72 23.04 26.84
N THR A 27 -16.89 24.15 26.13
CA THR A 27 -16.85 24.20 24.67
C THR A 27 -15.49 23.79 24.10
N VAL A 28 -14.39 24.27 24.69
CA VAL A 28 -13.04 23.91 24.25
C VAL A 28 -12.78 22.43 24.52
N GLN A 29 -13.20 21.91 25.68
CA GLN A 29 -13.09 20.49 25.99
C GLN A 29 -13.90 19.61 25.03
N ALA A 30 -15.09 20.03 24.63
CA ALA A 30 -15.91 19.31 23.66
C ALA A 30 -15.21 19.20 22.29
N PHE A 31 -14.67 20.30 21.77
CA PHE A 31 -13.93 20.28 20.51
C PHE A 31 -12.62 19.50 20.61
N LEU A 32 -11.85 19.70 21.68
CA LEU A 32 -10.57 19.01 21.87
C LEU A 32 -10.78 17.50 22.04
N GLY A 33 -11.73 17.11 22.88
CA GLY A 33 -12.10 15.71 23.10
C GLY A 33 -12.67 15.06 21.85
N GLY A 34 -13.57 15.75 21.12
CA GLY A 34 -14.12 15.27 19.86
C GLY A 34 -13.04 15.08 18.78
N SER A 35 -12.12 16.03 18.66
CA SER A 35 -11.01 15.94 17.71
C SER A 35 -10.03 14.82 18.09
N ALA A 36 -9.72 14.65 19.37
CA ALA A 36 -8.89 13.56 19.85
C ALA A 36 -9.54 12.19 19.59
N LEU A 37 -10.86 12.08 19.80
CA LEU A 37 -11.62 10.87 19.52
C LEU A 37 -11.64 10.55 18.03
N LEU A 38 -11.86 11.55 17.16
CA LEU A 38 -11.78 11.38 15.71
C LEU A 38 -10.38 10.94 15.27
N LEU A 39 -9.34 11.50 15.86
CA LEU A 39 -7.96 11.10 15.59
C LEU A 39 -7.75 9.63 15.97
N LEU A 40 -8.17 9.21 17.16
CA LEU A 40 -8.08 7.80 17.58
C LEU A 40 -8.88 6.88 16.65
N LEU A 41 -10.07 7.31 16.23
CA LEU A 41 -10.92 6.57 15.30
C LEU A 41 -10.29 6.48 13.90
N SER A 42 -9.45 7.44 13.49
CA SER A 42 -8.72 7.37 12.22
C SER A 42 -7.68 6.24 12.19
N PHE A 43 -7.19 5.82 13.36
CA PHE A 43 -6.32 4.65 13.50
C PHE A 43 -7.11 3.35 13.72
N TRP A 44 -8.45 3.40 13.67
CA TRP A 44 -9.27 2.19 13.84
C TRP A 44 -9.03 1.23 12.67
N PRO A 45 -8.62 -0.03 12.94
CA PRO A 45 -8.20 -0.96 11.90
C PRO A 45 -9.35 -1.44 11.00
N GLY A 46 -10.61 -1.17 11.36
CA GLY A 46 -11.80 -1.61 10.63
C GLY A 46 -12.15 -0.83 9.35
N GLY A 47 -11.37 0.18 8.97
CA GLY A 47 -11.61 1.01 7.77
C GLY A 47 -10.69 0.72 6.57
N GLN A 48 -9.84 -0.31 6.64
CA GLN A 48 -8.91 -0.66 5.55
C GLN A 48 -9.59 -1.43 4.41
N GLU A 49 -10.66 -0.90 3.83
CA GLU A 49 -11.11 -1.33 2.50
C GLU A 49 -10.27 -0.68 1.38
N GLY A 50 -9.52 0.37 1.71
CA GLY A 50 -8.43 0.92 0.90
C GLY A 50 -7.16 0.09 0.99
N GLY A 51 -7.23 -1.21 0.69
CA GLY A 51 -6.06 -2.07 0.56
C GLY A 51 -5.07 -1.50 -0.47
N ASN A 52 -3.77 -1.70 -0.25
CA ASN A 52 -2.73 -1.24 -1.17
C ASN A 52 -3.06 -1.73 -2.59
N ILE A 53 -3.36 -0.79 -3.50
CA ILE A 53 -3.74 -1.11 -4.89
C ILE A 53 -2.68 -2.00 -5.54
N GLN A 54 -1.40 -1.79 -5.21
CA GLN A 54 -0.30 -2.61 -5.71
C GLN A 54 -0.39 -4.05 -5.22
N GLN A 55 -0.81 -4.27 -3.96
CA GLN A 55 -1.03 -5.62 -3.43
C GLN A 55 -2.20 -6.30 -4.13
N LYS A 56 -3.32 -5.59 -4.33
CA LYS A 56 -4.49 -6.14 -5.04
C LYS A 56 -4.16 -6.49 -6.49
N VAL A 57 -3.48 -5.58 -7.21
CA VAL A 57 -3.04 -5.84 -8.60
C VAL A 57 -2.09 -7.03 -8.64
N PHE A 58 -1.15 -7.11 -7.70
CA PHE A 58 -0.24 -8.24 -7.62
C PHE A 58 -0.99 -9.56 -7.40
N GLU A 59 -1.94 -9.59 -6.46
CA GLU A 59 -2.75 -10.77 -6.16
C GLU A 59 -3.60 -11.22 -7.35
N ILE A 60 -4.19 -10.27 -8.07
CA ILE A 60 -4.94 -10.54 -9.30
C ILE A 60 -4.01 -11.17 -10.36
N LEU A 61 -2.82 -10.60 -10.57
CA LEU A 61 -1.87 -11.10 -11.56
C LEU A 61 -1.34 -12.50 -11.20
N THR A 62 -1.11 -12.80 -9.92
CA THR A 62 -0.57 -14.11 -9.54
C THR A 62 -1.62 -15.22 -9.49
N THR A 63 -2.89 -14.87 -9.31
CA THR A 63 -4.00 -15.83 -9.31
C THR A 63 -4.59 -16.08 -10.69
N ALA A 64 -4.36 -15.18 -11.65
CA ALA A 64 -4.73 -15.39 -13.05
C ALA A 64 -3.93 -16.52 -13.70
N GLU A 65 -4.51 -17.13 -14.74
CA GLU A 65 -3.86 -18.10 -15.62
C GLU A 65 -2.69 -17.44 -16.37
N ILE A 66 -1.60 -18.18 -16.55
CA ILE A 66 -0.40 -17.68 -17.22
C ILE A 66 -0.70 -17.22 -18.65
N GLU A 67 -1.59 -17.91 -19.38
CA GLU A 67 -2.07 -17.47 -20.69
C GLU A 67 -2.68 -16.06 -20.64
N THR A 68 -3.55 -15.80 -19.66
CA THR A 68 -4.17 -14.48 -19.49
C THR A 68 -3.12 -13.41 -19.23
N VAL A 69 -2.10 -13.71 -18.42
CA VAL A 69 -1.02 -12.75 -18.12
C VAL A 69 -0.11 -12.53 -19.34
N ILE A 70 0.19 -13.57 -20.13
CA ILE A 70 0.97 -13.45 -21.38
C ILE A 70 0.24 -12.55 -22.38
N LEU A 71 -1.06 -12.78 -22.58
CA LEU A 71 -1.89 -11.95 -23.46
C LEU A 71 -1.99 -10.50 -22.95
N LEU A 72 -2.06 -10.30 -21.64
CA LEU A 72 -2.04 -8.97 -21.02
C LEU A 72 -0.71 -8.22 -21.29
N CYS A 73 0.40 -8.94 -21.36
CA CYS A 73 1.71 -8.39 -21.76
C CYS A 73 1.80 -8.08 -23.26
N GLY A 74 0.77 -8.35 -24.06
CA GLY A 74 0.78 -8.15 -25.51
C GLY A 74 1.61 -9.17 -26.27
N GLN A 75 1.98 -10.28 -25.63
CA GLN A 75 2.77 -11.35 -26.24
C GLN A 75 1.85 -12.42 -26.85
N GLU A 76 2.33 -13.08 -27.91
CA GLU A 76 1.73 -14.33 -28.36
C GLU A 76 1.96 -15.44 -27.31
N LEU A 77 0.94 -16.28 -27.08
CA LEU A 77 0.98 -17.35 -26.07
C LEU A 77 2.24 -18.23 -26.20
N ASP A 78 2.52 -18.71 -27.41
CA ASP A 78 3.68 -19.57 -27.69
C ASP A 78 5.01 -18.85 -27.45
N ALA A 79 5.09 -17.54 -27.68
CA ALA A 79 6.29 -16.75 -27.42
C ALA A 79 6.51 -16.56 -25.91
N GLY A 80 5.44 -16.24 -25.16
CA GLY A 80 5.49 -16.10 -23.70
C GLY A 80 5.86 -17.41 -23.00
N LEU A 81 5.25 -18.53 -23.40
CA LEU A 81 5.57 -19.85 -22.85
C LEU A 81 7.02 -20.26 -23.15
N ARG A 82 7.52 -20.01 -24.36
CA ARG A 82 8.93 -20.26 -24.70
C ARG A 82 9.90 -19.43 -23.84
N SER A 83 9.57 -18.17 -23.54
CA SER A 83 10.37 -17.31 -22.66
C SER A 83 10.46 -17.88 -21.24
N LEU A 84 9.32 -18.36 -20.70
CA LEU A 84 9.29 -19.02 -19.39
C LEU A 84 10.08 -20.34 -19.39
N GLN A 85 9.94 -21.15 -20.44
CA GLN A 85 10.69 -22.40 -20.59
C GLN A 85 12.20 -22.17 -20.73
N ALA A 86 12.62 -21.13 -21.46
CA ALA A 86 14.02 -20.73 -21.57
C ALA A 86 14.62 -20.31 -20.21
N ALA A 87 13.77 -19.83 -19.28
CA ALA A 87 14.17 -19.53 -17.90
C ALA A 87 14.19 -20.77 -16.98
N GLY A 88 13.93 -21.97 -17.52
CA GLY A 88 13.95 -23.24 -16.80
C GLY A 88 12.64 -23.57 -16.07
N LEU A 89 11.52 -22.98 -16.48
CA LEU A 89 10.20 -23.26 -15.92
C LEU A 89 9.41 -24.18 -16.86
N GLU A 90 8.96 -25.32 -16.36
CA GLU A 90 7.98 -26.16 -17.08
C GLU A 90 6.58 -25.56 -16.86
N VAL A 91 5.97 -25.05 -17.92
CA VAL A 91 4.73 -24.26 -17.83
C VAL A 91 3.70 -24.70 -18.87
N THR A 92 2.47 -24.84 -18.41
CA THR A 92 1.24 -24.90 -19.24
C THR A 92 0.45 -23.60 -19.03
N GLY A 93 -0.18 -23.07 -20.09
CA GLY A 93 -0.87 -21.76 -20.04
C GLY A 93 -2.03 -21.68 -19.05
N GLU A 94 -2.70 -22.81 -18.80
CA GLU A 94 -3.87 -22.95 -17.91
C GLU A 94 -3.52 -22.88 -16.41
N THR A 95 -2.23 -22.97 -16.06
CA THR A 95 -1.80 -22.92 -14.66
C THR A 95 -1.66 -21.47 -14.19
N SER A 96 -2.03 -21.15 -12.95
CA SER A 96 -1.78 -19.83 -12.37
C SER A 96 -0.31 -19.63 -11.98
N ILE A 97 0.14 -18.37 -11.93
CA ILE A 97 1.51 -18.04 -11.49
C ILE A 97 1.75 -18.48 -10.05
N SER A 98 0.76 -18.33 -9.16
CA SER A 98 0.86 -18.74 -7.76
C SER A 98 1.04 -20.25 -7.60
N THR A 99 0.35 -21.04 -8.44
CA THR A 99 0.49 -22.51 -8.47
C THR A 99 1.86 -22.91 -8.98
N LEU A 100 2.31 -22.31 -10.09
CA LEU A 100 3.64 -22.54 -10.65
C LEU A 100 4.77 -22.15 -9.67
N ALA A 101 4.55 -21.08 -8.90
CA ALA A 101 5.48 -20.60 -7.89
C ALA A 101 5.38 -21.35 -6.55
N GLU A 102 4.43 -22.28 -6.40
CA GLU A 102 4.11 -22.97 -5.14
C GLU A 102 3.84 -21.97 -3.98
N GLY A 103 3.25 -20.81 -4.29
CA GLY A 103 3.01 -19.73 -3.34
C GLY A 103 4.27 -18.98 -2.86
N HIS A 104 5.45 -19.26 -3.42
CA HIS A 104 6.67 -18.54 -3.09
C HIS A 104 6.72 -17.18 -3.78
N ARG A 105 6.50 -16.11 -3.01
CA ARG A 105 6.47 -14.72 -3.50
C ARG A 105 7.70 -14.28 -4.32
N GLY A 106 8.88 -14.80 -4.00
CA GLY A 106 10.10 -14.55 -4.78
C GLY A 106 10.05 -15.16 -6.18
N LYS A 107 9.49 -16.36 -6.32
CA LYS A 107 9.30 -17.04 -7.60
C LYS A 107 8.21 -16.33 -8.43
N GLU A 108 7.08 -15.96 -7.81
CA GLU A 108 6.02 -15.19 -8.47
C GLU A 108 6.53 -13.89 -9.09
N MET A 109 7.31 -13.11 -8.33
CA MET A 109 7.91 -11.86 -8.82
C MET A 109 8.89 -12.10 -9.96
N ARG A 110 9.65 -13.20 -9.93
CA ARG A 110 10.56 -13.57 -11.02
C ARG A 110 9.80 -13.92 -12.30
N ILE A 111 8.71 -14.68 -12.19
CA ILE A 111 7.85 -15.05 -13.34
C ILE A 111 7.24 -13.79 -13.96
N LEU A 112 6.63 -12.91 -13.16
CA LEU A 112 6.07 -11.66 -13.64
C LEU A 112 7.12 -10.79 -14.33
N ARG A 113 8.33 -10.68 -13.76
CA ARG A 113 9.42 -9.93 -14.40
C ARG A 113 9.82 -10.52 -15.75
N LEU A 114 9.83 -11.83 -15.93
CA LEU A 114 10.15 -12.46 -17.22
C LEU A 114 9.07 -12.18 -18.27
N LEU A 115 7.79 -12.22 -17.87
CA LEU A 115 6.67 -11.92 -18.75
C LEU A 115 6.61 -10.44 -19.16
N PHE A 116 6.82 -9.52 -18.20
CA PHE A 116 6.81 -8.08 -18.47
C PHE A 116 8.12 -7.55 -19.06
N ALA A 117 9.23 -8.29 -18.98
CA ALA A 117 10.49 -7.94 -19.64
C ALA A 117 10.57 -8.45 -21.08
N GLY A 118 9.54 -9.16 -21.56
CA GLY A 118 9.44 -9.59 -22.94
C GLY A 118 9.57 -8.42 -23.91
N ASP A 119 10.34 -8.63 -24.98
CA ASP A 119 10.71 -7.60 -25.96
C ASP A 119 9.49 -6.85 -26.50
N ALA A 120 9.51 -5.52 -26.34
CA ALA A 120 8.74 -4.57 -27.15
C ALA A 120 9.29 -4.49 -28.57
#